data_AF-A0A895XDP1-F1
#
_entry.id   AF-A0A895XDP1-F1
#
_cell.length_a   1.000
_cell.length_b   1.000
_cell.length_c   1.000
_cell.angle_alpha   90.00
_cell.angle_beta   90.00
_cell.angle_gamma   90.00
#
_symmetry.space_group_name_H-M   'P 1'
#
loop_
_entity.id
_entity.type
_entity.pdbx_description
1 polymer ?
#
loop_
_entity_poly.entity_id
_entity_poly.type
_entity_poly.pdbx_seq_one_letter_code
_entity_poly.pdbx_strand_id
1 'polypeptide(L)'
;MKTDQDHTTDDSHPVPELWDLTAEGTDHSHGVIAITVFNPRTVTDFDAETNTAGLVHPLYPLIRVDGQTVELSSPHALITVVAGTRLVEVMENQCYVSKKVDVAAEASLPLWIGVGGDTAHPYLLVGPEAYARQARRERVTPWMKAAAASAGLFVLFPLLFALGLLVAEAALDFEAHDLVRGGLSYGLMAVGIGCFFPLRSWFTGRQEREFYSAELSVAPEEIGPSPDPAHAVTLLQPGTALPSAGAGIILSMRPAPASLARLMAYQGGSATARSRVWLHCTDLQSWLAAPLVYVDGHRISQRWGTVWVPLSPGRHRLTVVLPGFSDPLFDDPEPVGPRAEESLEVEVALATVVRLRAEYNVIALARSLASEHPESKPLWLSVLDVAGHAGHTSDQARRPQLTLRELGVERVRPGTRLLT
;
A
#
# COMPACT_ATOMS: atom_id res chain seq x y z
N MET A 1 0.27 -31.42 21.67
CA MET A 1 -0.74 -30.40 21.97
C MET A 1 -0.28 -29.10 21.32
N LYS A 2 -0.78 -28.80 20.12
CA LYS A 2 -0.68 -27.49 19.48
C LYS A 2 -2.02 -26.82 19.75
N THR A 3 -2.01 -25.67 20.42
CA THR A 3 -3.18 -24.82 20.57
C THR A 3 -3.37 -24.05 19.27
N ASP A 4 -4.43 -24.40 18.54
CA ASP A 4 -4.99 -23.58 17.46
C ASP A 4 -5.55 -22.30 18.09
N GLN A 5 -4.94 -21.16 17.77
CA GLN A 5 -5.56 -19.85 17.94
C GLN A 5 -6.20 -19.46 16.61
N ASP A 6 -7.48 -19.75 16.49
CA ASP A 6 -8.36 -19.10 15.53
C ASP A 6 -8.45 -17.61 15.91
N HIS A 7 -7.66 -16.77 15.26
CA HIS A 7 -7.88 -15.33 15.25
C HIS A 7 -9.03 -14.99 14.29
N THR A 8 -10.26 -15.19 14.75
CA THR A 8 -11.39 -14.39 14.30
C THR A 8 -11.35 -13.09 15.09
N THR A 9 -10.63 -12.10 14.58
CA THR A 9 -10.66 -10.74 15.15
C THR A 9 -12.05 -10.18 14.89
N ASP A 10 -12.82 -10.05 15.96
CA ASP A 10 -14.06 -9.29 15.99
C ASP A 10 -13.72 -7.80 15.73
N ASP A 11 -13.85 -7.35 14.48
CA ASP A 11 -13.60 -5.98 14.00
C ASP A 11 -14.61 -4.93 14.58
N SER A 12 -15.33 -5.29 15.66
CA SER A 12 -16.40 -4.50 16.27
C SER A 12 -16.08 -3.98 17.68
N HIS A 13 -14.83 -4.01 18.12
CA HIS A 13 -14.47 -3.27 19.33
C HIS A 13 -14.72 -1.77 19.11
N PRO A 14 -15.61 -1.12 19.90
CA PRO A 14 -15.78 0.31 19.84
C PRO A 14 -14.44 0.96 20.16
N VAL A 15 -13.97 1.81 19.25
CA VAL A 15 -12.83 2.69 19.50
C VAL A 15 -13.13 3.42 20.82
N PRO A 16 -12.23 3.40 21.82
CA PRO A 16 -12.52 3.99 23.13
C PRO A 16 -12.87 5.48 22.98
N GLU A 17 -13.55 6.03 23.99
CA GLU A 17 -13.94 7.45 24.23
C GLU A 17 -12.80 8.50 24.08
N LEU A 18 -11.67 8.18 23.45
CA LEU A 18 -10.57 9.09 23.08
C LEU A 18 -10.99 10.26 22.18
N TRP A 19 -12.19 10.19 21.59
CA TRP A 19 -12.69 11.16 20.62
C TRP A 19 -13.51 12.28 21.27
N ASP A 20 -13.94 12.07 22.52
CA ASP A 20 -14.66 13.06 23.33
C ASP A 20 -13.72 13.90 24.21
N LEU A 21 -12.41 13.81 23.98
CA LEU A 21 -11.47 14.81 24.48
C LEU A 21 -11.65 16.09 23.67
N THR A 22 -12.75 16.81 23.93
CA THR A 22 -12.78 18.26 23.69
C THR A 22 -11.54 18.83 24.35
N ALA A 23 -10.79 19.61 23.58
CA ALA A 23 -9.55 20.21 24.01
C ALA A 23 -9.83 21.28 25.09
N GLU A 24 -10.14 20.83 26.31
CA GLU A 24 -10.33 21.70 27.46
C GLU A 24 -8.98 22.36 27.77
N GLY A 25 -8.82 23.61 27.34
CA GLY A 25 -7.69 24.47 27.69
C GLY A 25 -6.69 24.77 26.57
N THR A 26 -6.94 24.38 25.32
CA THR A 26 -6.09 24.80 24.19
C THR A 26 -6.55 26.13 23.60
N ASP A 27 -5.57 26.97 23.24
CA ASP A 27 -5.75 28.17 22.43
C ASP A 27 -6.74 27.92 21.27
N HIS A 28 -7.74 28.80 21.12
CA HIS A 28 -8.86 28.73 20.15
C HIS A 28 -8.42 28.64 18.67
N SER A 29 -7.10 28.63 18.42
CA SER A 29 -6.46 28.51 17.12
C SER A 29 -6.04 27.09 16.74
N HIS A 30 -6.17 26.10 17.63
CA HIS A 30 -5.69 24.73 17.41
C HIS A 30 -6.83 23.71 17.26
N GLY A 31 -6.56 22.63 16.53
CA GLY A 31 -7.39 21.42 16.50
C GLY A 31 -6.52 20.17 16.70
N VAL A 32 -7.15 19.00 16.63
CA VAL A 32 -6.48 17.71 16.89
C VAL A 32 -6.62 16.79 15.68
N ILE A 33 -5.55 16.11 15.28
CA ILE A 33 -5.62 14.96 14.37
C ILE A 33 -5.58 13.70 15.23
N ALA A 34 -6.67 12.95 15.23
CA ALA A 34 -6.78 11.67 15.93
C ALA A 34 -6.43 10.52 14.99
N ILE A 35 -5.21 10.01 15.11
CA ILE A 35 -4.69 8.92 14.27
C ILE A 35 -5.09 7.56 14.86
N THR A 36 -5.57 6.68 13.99
CA THR A 36 -5.77 5.25 14.31
C THR A 36 -5.14 4.38 13.24
N VAL A 37 -4.21 3.52 13.64
CA VAL A 37 -3.58 2.50 12.82
C VAL A 37 -4.42 1.22 12.90
N PHE A 38 -5.02 0.81 11.80
CA PHE A 38 -5.81 -0.41 11.75
C PHE A 38 -5.00 -1.58 11.21
N ASN A 39 -5.08 -2.73 11.89
CA ASN A 39 -4.31 -3.95 11.57
C ASN A 39 -2.80 -3.67 11.38
N PRO A 40 -2.12 -3.11 12.40
CA PRO A 40 -0.67 -2.95 12.35
C PRO A 40 -0.04 -4.31 12.02
N ARG A 41 0.91 -4.33 11.08
CA ARG A 41 1.63 -5.55 10.75
C ARG A 41 2.46 -5.99 11.94
N THR A 42 2.61 -7.29 12.16
CA THR A 42 3.56 -7.78 13.15
C THR A 42 4.91 -7.99 12.49
N VAL A 43 5.96 -7.57 13.18
CA VAL A 43 7.33 -7.68 12.72
C VAL A 43 8.20 -8.25 13.83
N THR A 44 9.33 -8.83 13.46
CA THR A 44 10.29 -9.37 14.42
C THR A 44 11.50 -8.46 14.44
N ASP A 45 11.88 -8.00 15.64
CA ASP A 45 13.13 -7.29 15.83
C ASP A 45 14.30 -8.12 15.32
N PHE A 46 15.29 -7.46 14.75
CA PHE A 46 16.52 -8.14 14.34
C PHE A 46 17.71 -7.45 14.96
N ASP A 47 18.42 -8.18 15.81
CA ASP A 47 19.69 -7.72 16.34
C ASP A 47 20.80 -8.02 15.31
N ALA A 48 21.30 -6.96 14.69
CA ALA A 48 22.37 -7.03 13.70
C ALA A 48 23.71 -7.47 14.31
N GLU A 49 23.96 -7.23 15.60
CA GLU A 49 25.21 -7.61 16.25
C GLU A 49 25.24 -9.10 16.56
N THR A 50 24.13 -9.63 17.09
CA THR A 50 24.04 -11.05 17.45
C THR A 50 23.53 -11.94 16.31
N ASN A 51 23.05 -11.34 15.21
CA ASN A 51 22.39 -12.04 14.09
C ASN A 51 21.22 -12.91 14.59
N THR A 52 20.47 -12.40 15.55
CA THR A 52 19.32 -13.10 16.14
C THR A 52 18.03 -12.33 15.95
N ALA A 53 16.95 -13.07 15.71
CA ALA A 53 15.61 -12.52 15.69
C ALA A 53 15.13 -12.37 17.14
N GLY A 54 14.66 -11.17 17.48
CA GLY A 54 14.18 -10.77 18.79
C GLY A 54 12.67 -10.95 18.96
N LEU A 55 12.06 -10.00 19.66
CA LEU A 55 10.64 -10.01 19.99
C LEU A 55 9.78 -9.67 18.77
N VAL A 56 8.58 -10.26 18.73
CA VAL A 56 7.54 -9.90 17.77
C VAL A 56 6.74 -8.74 18.34
N HIS A 57 6.66 -7.64 17.62
CA HIS A 57 5.92 -6.44 18.02
C HIS A 57 5.15 -5.85 16.83
N PRO A 58 4.12 -5.01 17.08
CA PRO A 58 3.41 -4.33 16.01
C PRO A 58 4.30 -3.25 15.36
N LEU A 59 4.33 -3.24 14.03
CA LEU A 59 4.89 -2.18 13.20
C LEU A 59 3.84 -1.09 13.01
N TYR A 60 4.18 0.12 13.44
CA TYR A 60 3.41 1.32 13.14
C TYR A 60 4.04 2.09 11.96
N PRO A 61 3.22 2.70 11.10
CA PRO A 61 3.72 3.56 10.04
C PRO A 61 4.45 4.78 10.63
N LEU A 62 5.48 5.25 9.93
CA LEU A 62 6.09 6.54 10.21
C LEU A 62 5.21 7.64 9.64
N ILE A 63 4.97 8.70 10.41
CA ILE A 63 4.03 9.76 10.05
C ILE A 63 4.73 11.11 10.19
N ARG A 64 4.50 11.99 9.23
CA ARG A 64 4.85 13.40 9.31
C ARG A 64 3.60 14.26 9.18
N VAL A 65 3.52 15.32 9.98
CA VAL A 65 2.50 16.36 9.84
C VAL A 65 3.22 17.69 9.66
N ASP A 66 3.00 18.34 8.52
CA ASP A 66 3.68 19.57 8.11
C ASP A 66 5.22 19.47 8.21
N GLY A 67 5.77 18.30 7.88
CA GLY A 67 7.21 18.00 7.96
C GLY A 67 7.67 17.49 9.33
N GLN A 68 6.89 17.71 10.40
CA GLN A 68 7.24 17.24 11.74
C GLN A 68 6.90 15.77 11.94
N THR A 69 7.84 15.01 12.47
CA THR A 69 7.67 13.57 12.71
C THR A 69 6.78 13.31 13.91
N VAL A 70 5.86 12.37 13.75
CA VAL A 70 4.99 11.87 14.81
C VAL A 70 5.44 10.46 15.17
N GLU A 71 5.90 10.30 16.41
CA GLU A 71 6.23 9.00 16.96
C GLU A 71 4.96 8.29 17.45
N LEU A 72 4.78 7.04 17.01
CA LEU A 72 3.67 6.20 17.45
C LEU A 72 4.18 5.14 18.44
N SER A 73 3.80 5.28 19.71
CA SER A 73 4.04 4.25 20.74
C SER A 73 2.87 3.26 20.86
N SER A 74 1.73 3.56 20.24
CA SER A 74 0.50 2.78 20.29
C SER A 74 -0.21 2.86 18.92
N PRO A 75 -1.23 2.02 18.66
CA PRO A 75 -2.00 2.12 17.41
C PRO A 75 -2.82 3.41 17.33
N HIS A 76 -2.83 4.24 18.37
CA HIS A 76 -3.52 5.52 18.41
C HIS A 76 -2.54 6.65 18.75
N ALA A 77 -2.76 7.82 18.16
CA ALA A 77 -2.07 9.04 18.56
C ALA A 77 -2.98 10.26 18.40
N LEU A 78 -2.79 11.24 19.26
CA LEU A 78 -3.44 12.55 19.17
C LEU A 78 -2.35 13.59 18.87
N ILE A 79 -2.53 14.35 17.81
CA ILE A 79 -1.57 15.37 17.40
C ILE A 79 -2.27 16.71 17.43
N THR A 80 -1.81 17.61 18.30
CA THR A 80 -2.32 18.98 18.33
C THR A 80 -1.65 19.77 17.22
N VAL A 81 -2.45 20.41 16.38
CA VAL A 81 -1.99 21.21 15.24
C VAL A 81 -2.74 22.53 15.21
N VAL A 82 -2.14 23.56 14.62
CA VAL A 82 -2.88 24.80 14.35
C VAL A 82 -4.04 24.47 13.39
N ALA A 83 -5.19 25.12 13.52
CA ALA A 83 -6.32 24.90 12.61
C ALA A 83 -5.94 25.27 11.16
N GLY A 84 -6.67 24.70 10.19
CA GLY A 84 -6.48 24.89 8.76
C GLY A 84 -6.02 23.63 8.03
N THR A 85 -5.59 23.80 6.79
CA THR A 85 -5.11 22.70 5.93
C THR A 85 -3.72 22.25 6.37
N ARG A 86 -3.60 20.96 6.68
CA ARG A 86 -2.37 20.29 7.12
C ARG A 86 -1.95 19.24 6.12
N LEU A 87 -0.65 19.10 5.90
CA LEU A 87 -0.09 18.02 5.10
C LEU A 87 0.26 16.86 6.03
N VAL A 88 -0.37 15.70 5.80
CA VAL A 88 -0.01 14.45 6.44
C VAL A 88 0.71 13.57 5.43
N GLU A 89 1.91 13.11 5.78
CA GLU A 89 2.66 12.16 5.00
C GLU A 89 2.87 10.89 5.80
N VAL A 90 2.67 9.74 5.16
CA VAL A 90 2.72 8.44 5.82
C VAL A 90 3.68 7.56 5.04
N MET A 91 4.57 6.90 5.76
CA MET A 91 5.43 5.85 5.23
C MET A 91 5.23 4.55 6.00
N GLU A 92 5.00 3.45 5.29
CA GLU A 92 5.13 2.11 5.86
C GLU A 92 5.87 1.23 4.85
N ASN A 93 6.92 0.54 5.29
CA ASN A 93 7.69 -0.38 4.45
C ASN A 93 8.13 0.26 3.11
N GLN A 94 8.66 1.49 3.19
CA GLN A 94 9.14 2.25 2.02
C GLN A 94 8.07 2.52 0.96
N CYS A 95 6.79 2.46 1.34
CA CYS A 95 5.65 2.94 0.57
C CYS A 95 5.22 4.28 1.15
N TYR A 96 4.94 5.27 0.32
CA TYR A 96 4.67 6.64 0.76
C TYR A 96 3.32 7.13 0.22
N VAL A 97 2.60 7.90 1.03
CA VAL A 97 1.39 8.64 0.64
C VAL A 97 1.42 10.01 1.30
N SER A 98 1.13 11.06 0.52
CA SER A 98 0.84 12.40 1.06
C SER A 98 -0.68 12.63 1.03
N LYS A 99 -1.21 13.42 1.96
CA LYS A 99 -2.62 13.79 2.01
C LYS A 99 -2.79 15.14 2.69
N LYS A 100 -3.52 16.08 2.09
CA LYS A 100 -3.99 17.25 2.84
C LYS A 100 -5.24 16.91 3.62
N VAL A 101 -5.31 17.45 4.83
CA VAL A 101 -6.46 17.34 5.71
C VAL A 101 -6.81 18.70 6.28
N ASP A 102 -8.09 19.03 6.33
CA ASP A 102 -8.56 20.27 6.94
C ASP A 102 -8.94 20.02 8.40
N VAL A 103 -8.23 20.67 9.31
CA VAL A 103 -8.46 20.55 10.75
C VAL A 103 -9.15 21.81 11.24
N ALA A 104 -10.38 21.69 11.72
CA ALA A 104 -11.08 22.83 12.32
C ALA A 104 -10.55 23.12 13.73
N ALA A 105 -10.64 24.39 14.15
CA ALA A 105 -10.32 24.78 15.52
C ALA A 105 -11.23 24.06 16.51
N GLU A 106 -10.67 23.64 17.64
CA GLU A 106 -11.32 22.90 18.73
C GLU A 106 -11.98 21.57 18.31
N ALA A 107 -11.71 21.11 17.09
CA ALA A 107 -12.26 19.88 16.56
C ALA A 107 -11.19 18.80 16.50
N SER A 108 -11.64 17.55 16.67
CA SER A 108 -10.83 16.37 16.35
C SER A 108 -11.16 15.90 14.94
N LEU A 109 -10.12 15.80 14.10
CA LEU A 109 -10.20 15.16 12.80
C LEU A 109 -9.69 13.72 12.90
N PRO A 110 -10.55 12.72 12.66
CA PRO A 110 -10.12 11.35 12.66
C PRO A 110 -9.42 10.94 11.37
N LEU A 111 -8.26 10.31 11.52
CA LEU A 111 -7.44 9.82 10.42
C LEU A 111 -7.07 8.36 10.64
N TRP A 112 -7.58 7.50 9.76
CA TRP A 112 -7.27 6.08 9.75
C TRP A 112 -6.16 5.78 8.77
N ILE A 113 -5.17 5.02 9.24
CA ILE A 113 -3.99 4.63 8.50
C ILE A 113 -3.86 3.11 8.51
N GLY A 114 -3.59 2.53 7.35
CA GLY A 114 -3.22 1.13 7.28
C GLY A 114 -2.70 0.73 5.92
N VAL A 115 -2.07 -0.45 5.87
CA VAL A 115 -1.56 -1.02 4.62
C VAL A 115 -2.52 -2.05 4.08
N GLY A 116 -2.95 -1.82 2.84
CA GLY A 116 -3.63 -2.82 2.03
C GLY A 116 -2.70 -3.42 0.96
N GLY A 117 -3.24 -4.38 0.21
CA GLY A 117 -2.53 -5.03 -0.89
C GLY A 117 -1.78 -6.29 -0.46
N ASP A 118 -1.18 -6.97 -1.44
CA ASP A 118 -0.30 -8.09 -1.16
C ASP A 118 1.12 -7.62 -0.81
N THR A 119 2.00 -8.55 -0.48
CA THR A 119 3.38 -8.25 -0.09
C THR A 119 4.21 -7.63 -1.23
N ALA A 120 3.82 -7.83 -2.50
CA ALA A 120 4.54 -7.34 -3.67
C ALA A 120 4.04 -5.97 -4.14
N HIS A 121 2.78 -5.64 -3.84
CA HIS A 121 2.08 -4.43 -4.24
C HIS A 121 1.31 -3.81 -3.06
N PRO A 122 1.99 -3.47 -1.95
CA PRO A 122 1.35 -2.76 -0.86
C PRO A 122 0.90 -1.38 -1.32
N TYR A 123 -0.12 -0.87 -0.65
CA TYR A 123 -0.54 0.51 -0.76
C TYR A 123 -0.99 1.00 0.62
N LEU A 124 -0.81 2.29 0.85
CA LEU A 124 -1.26 2.94 2.06
C LEU A 124 -2.68 3.48 1.87
N LEU A 125 -3.51 3.26 2.88
CA LEU A 125 -4.84 3.82 3.00
C LEU A 125 -4.81 4.87 4.09
N VAL A 126 -5.00 6.13 3.71
CA VAL A 126 -4.98 7.28 4.63
C VAL A 126 -6.27 8.07 4.45
N GLY A 127 -7.14 8.10 5.45
CA GLY A 127 -8.40 8.83 5.36
C GLY A 127 -9.41 8.49 6.47
N PRO A 128 -10.67 8.89 6.32
CA PRO A 128 -11.72 8.52 7.28
C PRO A 128 -11.90 7.00 7.35
N GLU A 129 -12.45 6.52 8.47
CA GLU A 129 -12.64 5.08 8.72
C GLU A 129 -13.40 4.37 7.60
N ALA A 130 -14.51 4.97 7.15
CA ALA A 130 -15.35 4.42 6.09
C ALA A 130 -14.54 4.20 4.80
N TYR A 131 -13.68 5.15 4.44
CA TYR A 131 -12.79 5.04 3.30
C TYR A 131 -11.77 3.91 3.50
N ALA A 132 -11.10 3.86 4.65
CA ALA A 132 -10.10 2.82 4.95
C ALA A 132 -10.70 1.41 4.91
N ARG A 133 -11.88 1.22 5.54
CA ARG A 133 -12.60 -0.06 5.54
C ARG A 133 -13.08 -0.45 4.13
N GLN A 134 -13.62 0.49 3.36
CA GLN A 134 -14.10 0.22 2.00
C GLN A 134 -12.96 -0.08 1.04
N ALA A 135 -11.91 0.74 1.01
CA ALA A 135 -10.76 0.54 0.12
C ALA A 135 -10.09 -0.82 0.35
N ARG A 136 -10.07 -1.30 1.61
CA ARG A 136 -9.63 -2.67 1.95
C ARG A 136 -10.53 -3.74 1.35
N ARG A 137 -11.86 -3.61 1.49
CA ARG A 137 -12.84 -4.59 0.96
C ARG A 137 -12.82 -4.67 -0.57
N GLU A 138 -12.72 -3.52 -1.24
CA GLU A 138 -12.77 -3.44 -2.70
C GLU A 138 -11.56 -4.06 -3.37
N ARG A 139 -10.39 -4.00 -2.71
CA ARG A 139 -9.08 -4.37 -3.28
C ARG A 139 -8.50 -5.68 -2.76
N VAL A 140 -9.32 -6.53 -2.11
CA VAL A 140 -8.98 -7.95 -1.97
C VAL A 140 -8.81 -8.52 -3.38
N THR A 141 -7.60 -8.97 -3.71
CA THR A 141 -7.25 -9.37 -5.07
C THR A 141 -8.23 -10.46 -5.59
N PRO A 142 -8.51 -10.52 -6.91
CA PRO A 142 -9.37 -11.55 -7.47
C PRO A 142 -8.89 -12.97 -7.13
N TRP A 143 -7.57 -13.15 -6.99
CA TRP A 143 -6.99 -14.41 -6.54
C TRP A 143 -7.37 -14.71 -5.09
N MET A 144 -7.32 -13.74 -4.17
CA MET A 144 -7.72 -13.94 -2.77
C MET A 144 -9.22 -14.18 -2.63
N LYS A 145 -10.05 -13.48 -3.41
CA LYS A 145 -11.50 -13.74 -3.47
C LYS A 145 -11.79 -15.14 -4.02
N ALA A 146 -11.12 -15.52 -5.10
CA ALA A 146 -11.24 -16.86 -5.69
C ALA A 146 -10.69 -17.95 -4.75
N ALA A 147 -9.58 -17.70 -4.05
CA ALA A 147 -9.00 -18.63 -3.09
C ALA A 147 -9.90 -18.79 -1.86
N ALA A 148 -10.45 -17.70 -1.32
CA ALA A 148 -11.42 -17.75 -0.22
C ALA A 148 -12.71 -18.45 -0.63
N ALA A 149 -13.24 -18.15 -1.83
CA ALA A 149 -14.42 -18.84 -2.38
C ALA A 149 -14.13 -20.33 -2.63
N SER A 150 -12.93 -20.66 -3.12
CA SER A 150 -12.52 -22.04 -3.38
C SER A 150 -12.25 -22.80 -2.08
N ALA A 151 -11.66 -22.16 -1.08
CA ALA A 151 -11.53 -22.71 0.27
C ALA A 151 -12.92 -22.95 0.90
N GLY A 152 -13.84 -22.00 0.75
CA GLY A 152 -15.23 -22.16 1.12
C GLY A 152 -15.88 -23.36 0.44
N LEU A 153 -15.70 -23.54 -0.87
CA LEU A 153 -16.15 -24.72 -1.61
C LEU A 153 -15.45 -26.01 -1.15
N PHE A 154 -14.15 -25.97 -0.87
CA PHE A 154 -13.37 -27.10 -0.37
C PHE A 154 -13.84 -27.55 1.02
N VAL A 155 -14.40 -26.68 1.84
CA VAL A 155 -14.95 -27.02 3.17
C VAL A 155 -16.43 -27.39 3.07
N LEU A 156 -17.22 -26.64 2.31
CA LEU A 156 -18.67 -26.82 2.20
C LEU A 156 -19.04 -28.08 1.41
N PHE A 157 -18.26 -28.43 0.37
CA PHE A 157 -18.56 -29.55 -0.50
C PHE A 157 -18.38 -30.91 0.20
N PRO A 158 -17.29 -31.21 0.96
CA PRO A 158 -17.21 -32.42 1.77
C PRO A 158 -18.32 -32.50 2.81
N LEU A 159 -18.75 -31.36 3.37
CA LEU A 159 -19.80 -31.32 4.38
C LEU A 159 -21.18 -31.64 3.79
N LEU A 160 -21.54 -31.01 2.67
CA LEU A 160 -22.78 -31.30 1.94
C LEU A 160 -22.79 -32.71 1.36
N PHE A 161 -21.63 -33.21 0.93
CA PHE A 161 -21.49 -34.55 0.39
C PHE A 161 -21.51 -35.63 1.47
N ALA A 162 -20.89 -35.41 2.64
CA ALA A 162 -21.02 -36.29 3.81
C ALA A 162 -22.47 -36.35 4.30
N LEU A 163 -23.17 -35.22 4.27
CA LEU A 163 -24.60 -35.17 4.55
C LEU A 163 -25.41 -35.96 3.50
N GLY A 164 -25.07 -35.86 2.21
CA GLY A 164 -25.67 -36.65 1.14
C GLY A 164 -25.40 -38.15 1.24
N LEU A 165 -24.19 -38.56 1.65
CA LEU A 165 -23.81 -39.94 1.92
C LEU A 165 -24.56 -40.52 3.11
N LEU A 166 -24.69 -39.76 4.20
CA LEU A 166 -25.50 -40.14 5.36
C LEU A 166 -26.97 -40.36 4.98
N VAL A 167 -27.52 -39.48 4.14
CA VAL A 167 -28.90 -39.61 3.62
C VAL A 167 -29.01 -40.82 2.68
N ALA A 168 -28.00 -41.09 1.84
CA ALA A 168 -28.00 -42.22 0.92
C ALA A 168 -27.81 -43.56 1.63
N GLU A 169 -26.93 -43.66 2.63
CA GLU A 169 -26.77 -44.86 3.47
C GLU A 169 -28.06 -45.18 4.22
N ALA A 170 -28.71 -44.15 4.80
CA ALA A 170 -29.98 -44.32 5.49
C ALA A 170 -31.15 -44.70 4.55
N ALA A 171 -31.07 -44.36 3.27
CA ALA A 171 -32.14 -44.61 2.29
C ALA A 171 -31.94 -45.86 1.42
N LEU A 172 -30.69 -46.31 1.21
CA LEU A 172 -30.33 -47.33 0.21
C LEU A 172 -29.57 -48.53 0.78
N ASP A 173 -29.34 -48.60 2.10
CA ASP A 173 -28.70 -49.72 2.80
C ASP A 173 -27.38 -50.18 2.15
N PHE A 174 -26.54 -49.20 1.80
CA PHE A 174 -25.33 -49.37 1.01
C PHE A 174 -24.09 -49.33 1.92
N GLU A 175 -23.39 -50.46 2.13
CA GLU A 175 -22.11 -50.48 2.84
C GLU A 175 -20.98 -49.93 1.95
N ALA A 176 -20.52 -48.71 2.19
CA ALA A 176 -19.46 -48.09 1.40
C ALA A 176 -18.06 -48.61 1.78
N HIS A 177 -17.49 -49.48 0.94
CA HIS A 177 -16.12 -50.00 1.06
C HIS A 177 -15.03 -48.90 0.89
N ASP A 178 -13.88 -49.08 1.55
CA ASP A 178 -12.72 -48.16 1.60
C ASP A 178 -12.18 -47.70 0.23
N LEU A 179 -12.41 -48.47 -0.84
CA LEU A 179 -12.03 -48.10 -2.21
C LEU A 179 -12.82 -46.89 -2.72
N VAL A 180 -14.08 -46.75 -2.29
CA VAL A 180 -14.94 -45.59 -2.60
C VAL A 180 -14.41 -44.35 -1.89
N ARG A 181 -13.95 -44.47 -0.64
CA ARG A 181 -13.32 -43.37 0.13
C ARG A 181 -12.02 -42.87 -0.50
N GLY A 182 -11.18 -43.79 -1.00
CA GLY A 182 -9.94 -43.45 -1.71
C GLY A 182 -10.21 -42.69 -3.01
N GLY A 183 -11.07 -43.22 -3.88
CA GLY A 183 -11.46 -42.56 -5.14
C GLY A 183 -12.17 -41.22 -4.93
N LEU A 184 -12.91 -41.09 -3.82
CA LEU A 184 -13.60 -39.86 -3.41
C LEU A 184 -12.65 -38.70 -3.14
N SER A 185 -11.51 -38.95 -2.49
CA SER A 185 -10.52 -37.89 -2.20
C SER A 185 -9.93 -37.28 -3.48
N TYR A 186 -9.67 -38.11 -4.50
CA TYR A 186 -9.19 -37.66 -5.81
C TYR A 186 -10.29 -36.97 -6.62
N GLY A 187 -11.53 -37.46 -6.56
CA GLY A 187 -12.69 -36.80 -7.18
C GLY A 187 -12.96 -35.41 -6.60
N LEU A 188 -12.87 -35.25 -5.28
CA LEU A 188 -12.99 -33.97 -4.58
C LEU A 188 -11.91 -32.97 -5.00
N MET A 189 -10.65 -33.42 -5.08
CA MET A 189 -9.57 -32.57 -5.61
C MET A 189 -9.84 -32.15 -7.06
N ALA A 190 -10.28 -33.08 -7.93
CA ALA A 190 -10.54 -32.79 -9.34
C ALA A 190 -11.69 -31.80 -9.52
N VAL A 191 -12.77 -31.91 -8.73
CA VAL A 191 -13.91 -30.97 -8.75
C VAL A 191 -13.49 -29.61 -8.19
N GLY A 192 -12.69 -29.57 -7.11
CA GLY A 192 -12.15 -28.33 -6.55
C GLY A 192 -11.29 -27.57 -7.56
N ILE A 193 -10.40 -28.26 -8.26
CA ILE A 193 -9.57 -27.69 -9.34
C ILE A 193 -10.45 -27.29 -10.53
N GLY A 194 -11.44 -28.11 -10.91
CA GLY A 194 -12.33 -27.86 -12.04
C GLY A 194 -13.26 -26.65 -11.85
N CYS A 195 -13.70 -26.38 -10.61
CA CYS A 195 -14.52 -25.22 -10.28
C CYS A 195 -13.70 -23.94 -10.10
N PHE A 196 -12.42 -24.05 -9.73
CA PHE A 196 -11.53 -22.91 -9.47
C PHE A 196 -11.36 -21.99 -10.68
N PHE A 197 -11.08 -22.55 -11.87
CA PHE A 197 -10.82 -21.77 -13.08
C PHE A 197 -12.02 -20.96 -13.60
N PRO A 198 -13.24 -21.51 -13.70
CA PRO A 198 -14.41 -20.74 -14.13
C PRO A 198 -14.88 -19.73 -13.06
N LEU A 199 -14.76 -20.03 -11.77
CA LEU A 199 -15.03 -19.04 -10.71
C LEU A 199 -14.02 -17.89 -10.79
N ARG A 200 -12.73 -18.20 -10.98
CA ARG A 200 -11.69 -17.19 -11.20
C ARG A 200 -12.03 -16.29 -12.39
N SER A 201 -12.38 -16.86 -13.55
CA SER A 201 -12.70 -16.07 -14.75
C SER A 201 -13.95 -15.21 -14.56
N TRP A 202 -14.96 -15.74 -13.87
CA TRP A 202 -16.20 -15.02 -13.55
C TRP A 202 -15.95 -13.84 -12.58
N PHE A 203 -15.16 -14.04 -11.52
CA PHE A 203 -14.79 -12.95 -10.61
C PHE A 203 -13.89 -11.90 -11.28
N THR A 204 -12.97 -12.30 -12.17
CA THR A 204 -12.16 -11.34 -12.93
C THR A 204 -12.99 -10.55 -13.94
N GLY A 205 -13.96 -11.17 -14.63
CA GLY A 205 -14.74 -10.53 -15.70
C GLY A 205 -15.91 -9.67 -15.21
N ARG A 206 -16.51 -9.98 -14.04
CA ARG A 206 -17.67 -9.25 -13.52
C ARG A 206 -17.29 -7.98 -12.74
N GLN A 207 -16.09 -7.92 -12.18
CA GLN A 207 -15.62 -6.72 -11.46
C GLN A 207 -15.28 -5.53 -12.37
N GLU A 208 -15.00 -5.75 -13.67
CA GLU A 208 -14.76 -4.65 -14.61
C GLU A 208 -16.00 -3.75 -14.82
N ARG A 209 -17.21 -4.21 -14.48
CA ARG A 209 -18.46 -3.53 -14.83
C ARG A 209 -19.30 -2.98 -13.67
N GLU A 210 -19.25 -3.55 -12.46
CA GLU A 210 -20.31 -3.30 -11.46
C GLU A 210 -19.87 -2.71 -10.10
N PHE A 211 -18.58 -2.64 -9.76
CA PHE A 211 -18.18 -2.48 -8.34
C PHE A 211 -17.69 -1.11 -7.88
N TYR A 212 -17.79 -0.07 -8.71
CA TYR A 212 -17.50 1.29 -8.26
C TYR A 212 -18.79 1.99 -7.81
N SER A 213 -19.28 1.68 -6.60
CA SER A 213 -20.42 2.40 -6.03
C SER A 213 -20.05 3.89 -5.84
N ALA A 214 -20.99 4.79 -6.16
CA ALA A 214 -20.79 6.23 -6.14
C ALA A 214 -20.71 6.88 -4.75
N GLU A 215 -20.82 6.08 -3.69
CA GLU A 215 -21.13 6.60 -2.36
C GLU A 215 -19.94 7.16 -1.57
N LEU A 216 -18.69 6.97 -2.02
CA LEU A 216 -17.50 7.53 -1.34
C LEU A 216 -16.51 8.16 -2.33
N SER A 217 -17.04 9.01 -3.22
CA SER A 217 -16.20 9.89 -4.03
C SER A 217 -15.47 10.88 -3.12
N VAL A 218 -14.25 10.55 -2.71
CA VAL A 218 -13.32 11.54 -2.15
C VAL A 218 -12.98 12.51 -3.27
N ALA A 219 -13.17 13.81 -3.03
CA ALA A 219 -12.85 14.82 -4.02
C ALA A 219 -11.35 14.77 -4.38
N PRO A 220 -10.96 14.94 -5.65
CA PRO A 220 -9.56 15.12 -6.03
C PRO A 220 -8.95 16.28 -5.25
N GLU A 221 -7.72 16.11 -4.74
CA GLU A 221 -7.04 17.14 -3.96
C GLU A 221 -6.11 17.96 -4.87
N GLU A 222 -6.27 19.28 -4.93
CA GLU A 222 -5.37 20.13 -5.71
C GLU A 222 -4.00 20.29 -5.02
N ILE A 223 -2.94 19.95 -5.75
CA ILE A 223 -1.56 19.94 -5.21
C ILE A 223 -0.62 20.93 -5.88
N GLY A 224 -1.02 21.52 -7.01
CA GLY A 224 -0.19 22.51 -7.69
C GLY A 224 -0.80 23.04 -8.99
N PRO A 225 -0.22 24.10 -9.56
CA PRO A 225 -0.60 24.61 -10.86
C PRO A 225 -0.28 23.58 -11.95
N SER A 226 -1.16 23.44 -12.94
CA SER A 226 -0.89 22.63 -14.12
C SER A 226 -0.16 23.44 -15.20
N PRO A 227 0.63 22.79 -16.10
CA PRO A 227 1.10 23.43 -17.32
C PRO A 227 -0.06 23.89 -18.22
N ASP A 228 -1.24 23.27 -18.08
CA ASP A 228 -2.48 23.80 -18.62
C ASP A 228 -3.09 24.83 -17.64
N PRO A 229 -3.09 26.13 -17.94
CA PRO A 229 -3.56 27.17 -17.01
C PRO A 229 -5.05 27.06 -16.69
N ALA A 230 -5.83 26.27 -17.44
CA ALA A 230 -7.25 26.06 -17.17
C ALA A 230 -7.52 25.05 -16.04
N HIS A 231 -6.50 24.30 -15.60
CA HIS A 231 -6.69 23.16 -14.69
C HIS A 231 -5.61 23.07 -13.60
N ALA A 232 -5.95 22.43 -12.49
CA ALA A 232 -5.02 22.14 -11.41
C ALA A 232 -4.48 20.70 -11.51
N VAL A 233 -3.26 20.50 -11.04
CA VAL A 233 -2.71 19.17 -10.81
C VAL A 233 -3.37 18.60 -9.56
N THR A 234 -3.87 17.38 -9.63
CA THR A 234 -4.63 16.77 -8.52
C THR A 234 -4.01 15.48 -8.04
N LEU A 235 -3.98 15.27 -6.73
CA LEU A 235 -3.69 13.99 -6.11
C LEU A 235 -4.96 13.15 -6.11
N LEU A 236 -4.85 11.96 -6.69
CA LEU A 236 -5.94 11.02 -6.86
C LEU A 236 -5.89 9.98 -5.76
N GLN A 237 -6.94 9.97 -4.93
CA GLN A 237 -7.15 8.86 -4.00
C GLN A 237 -7.75 7.66 -4.77
N PRO A 238 -7.45 6.42 -4.38
CA PRO A 238 -8.21 5.23 -4.77
C PRO A 238 -9.73 5.48 -4.87
N GLY A 239 -10.33 5.14 -6.02
CA GLY A 239 -11.78 5.27 -6.24
C GLY A 239 -12.26 6.67 -6.67
N THR A 240 -11.37 7.67 -6.71
CA THR A 240 -11.68 9.02 -7.17
C THR A 240 -12.03 9.03 -8.67
N ALA A 241 -13.09 9.76 -9.04
CA ALA A 241 -13.41 10.01 -10.44
C ALA A 241 -12.33 10.90 -11.07
N LEU A 242 -11.93 10.59 -12.31
CA LEU A 242 -11.00 11.46 -13.00
C LEU A 242 -11.64 12.83 -13.24
N PRO A 243 -10.92 13.93 -12.99
CA PRO A 243 -11.40 15.26 -13.35
C PRO A 243 -11.77 15.32 -14.84
N SER A 244 -12.74 16.15 -15.20
CA SER A 244 -13.28 16.24 -16.56
C SER A 244 -12.31 16.83 -17.60
N ALA A 245 -11.06 17.10 -17.22
CA ALA A 245 -10.03 17.59 -18.12
C ALA A 245 -9.87 16.58 -19.28
N GLY A 246 -10.15 17.05 -20.48
CA GLY A 246 -10.32 16.20 -21.66
C GLY A 246 -9.05 15.50 -22.13
N ALA A 247 -7.87 15.73 -21.56
CA ALA A 247 -6.66 14.95 -21.84
C ALA A 247 -5.61 15.14 -20.73
N GLY A 248 -4.66 14.20 -20.60
CA GLY A 248 -3.57 14.34 -19.65
C GLY A 248 -2.86 13.03 -19.27
N ILE A 249 -2.15 13.07 -18.15
CA ILE A 249 -1.33 11.98 -17.63
C ILE A 249 -1.77 11.62 -16.22
N ILE A 250 -1.86 10.31 -15.95
CA ILE A 250 -1.89 9.78 -14.58
C ILE A 250 -0.49 9.24 -14.28
N LEU A 251 0.19 9.82 -13.29
CA LEU A 251 1.49 9.35 -12.82
C LEU A 251 1.35 8.69 -11.45
N SER A 252 1.72 7.42 -11.34
CA SER A 252 1.78 6.73 -10.04
C SER A 252 3.23 6.53 -9.58
N MET A 253 3.55 7.01 -8.39
CA MET A 253 4.83 6.76 -7.72
C MET A 253 4.73 5.51 -6.86
N ARG A 254 5.58 4.49 -7.07
CA ARG A 254 5.56 3.24 -6.30
C ARG A 254 6.96 2.68 -6.07
N PRO A 255 7.18 1.92 -4.98
CA PRO A 255 8.43 1.18 -4.85
C PRO A 255 8.46 0.08 -5.91
N ALA A 256 9.65 -0.20 -6.46
CA ALA A 256 9.85 -1.30 -7.38
C ALA A 256 9.52 -2.62 -6.65
N PRO A 257 8.59 -3.46 -7.13
CA PRO A 257 8.15 -4.67 -6.42
C PRO A 257 9.30 -5.61 -6.06
N ALA A 258 10.29 -5.70 -6.94
CA ALA A 258 11.47 -6.52 -6.73
C ALA A 258 12.39 -6.00 -5.60
N SER A 259 12.41 -4.68 -5.35
CA SER A 259 13.16 -4.09 -4.24
C SER A 259 12.42 -4.32 -2.91
N LEU A 260 11.10 -4.11 -2.90
CA LEU A 260 10.25 -4.28 -1.74
C LEU A 260 10.19 -5.74 -1.25
N ALA A 261 10.06 -6.70 -2.17
CA ALA A 261 10.06 -8.12 -1.83
C ALA A 261 11.36 -8.58 -1.14
N ARG A 262 12.44 -7.79 -1.23
CA ARG A 262 13.74 -8.05 -0.61
C ARG A 262 13.94 -7.35 0.72
N LEU A 263 13.03 -6.44 1.09
CA LEU A 263 12.95 -5.92 2.46
C LEU A 263 12.41 -6.99 3.43
N MET A 264 11.81 -8.07 2.92
CA MET A 264 11.50 -9.27 3.71
C MET A 264 12.75 -10.14 3.86
N ALA A 265 12.99 -10.69 5.06
CA ALA A 265 13.97 -11.76 5.22
C ALA A 265 13.30 -13.09 5.58
N TYR A 266 14.12 -14.14 5.63
CA TYR A 266 13.69 -15.47 6.02
C TYR A 266 14.25 -15.78 7.39
N GLN A 267 13.37 -16.10 8.34
CA GLN A 267 13.79 -16.72 9.60
C GLN A 267 13.79 -18.24 9.41
N GLY A 268 14.94 -18.87 9.58
CA GLY A 268 15.09 -20.32 9.46
C GLY A 268 15.19 -20.99 10.83
N GLY A 269 14.15 -21.73 11.21
CA GLY A 269 14.26 -22.82 12.19
C GLY A 269 14.46 -24.14 11.44
N SER A 270 15.71 -24.58 11.29
CA SER A 270 16.12 -25.76 10.49
C SER A 270 15.80 -25.72 8.98
N ALA A 271 16.44 -26.61 8.21
CA ALA A 271 16.36 -26.66 6.75
C ALA A 271 14.95 -26.93 6.18
N THR A 272 14.01 -27.39 7.00
CA THR A 272 12.66 -27.82 6.58
C THR A 272 11.54 -26.84 6.95
N ALA A 273 11.78 -25.84 7.81
CA ALA A 273 10.79 -24.86 8.22
C ALA A 273 11.36 -23.43 8.16
N ARG A 274 11.51 -22.92 6.92
CA ARG A 274 11.79 -21.50 6.69
C ARG A 274 10.48 -20.71 6.72
N SER A 275 10.24 -19.95 7.79
CA SER A 275 9.17 -18.96 7.81
C SER A 275 9.69 -17.64 7.23
N ARG A 276 8.92 -17.02 6.34
CA ARG A 276 9.18 -15.64 5.92
C ARG A 276 8.82 -14.72 7.08
N VAL A 277 9.74 -13.85 7.45
CA VAL A 277 9.54 -12.89 8.54
C VAL A 277 9.91 -11.52 8.03
N TRP A 278 9.04 -10.54 8.29
CA TRP A 278 9.39 -9.16 8.07
C TRP A 278 10.45 -8.79 9.10
N LEU A 279 11.70 -8.63 8.66
CA LEU A 279 12.70 -7.98 9.49
C LEU A 279 12.38 -6.50 9.45
N HIS A 280 11.99 -5.98 10.59
CA HIS A 280 11.68 -4.58 10.71
C HIS A 280 12.88 -3.83 11.25
N CYS A 281 13.33 -2.85 10.47
CA CYS A 281 14.16 -1.75 10.92
C CYS A 281 13.71 -0.50 10.17
N THR A 282 12.49 0.01 10.41
CA THR A 282 12.27 1.41 10.01
C THR A 282 13.04 2.29 10.98
N ASP A 283 14.18 2.77 10.51
CA ASP A 283 14.81 3.94 11.10
C ASP A 283 14.14 5.18 10.53
N LEU A 284 13.80 6.12 11.40
CA LEU A 284 13.27 7.42 11.00
C LEU A 284 14.22 8.10 9.98
N GLN A 285 15.53 7.90 10.14
CA GLN A 285 16.60 8.46 9.31
C GLN A 285 16.55 8.08 7.81
N SER A 286 15.71 7.13 7.41
CA SER A 286 15.62 6.63 6.03
C SER A 286 14.34 7.02 5.28
N TRP A 287 13.83 8.23 5.53
CA TRP A 287 12.65 8.75 4.82
C TRP A 287 13.05 9.33 3.46
N LEU A 288 12.49 8.84 2.36
CA LEU A 288 12.70 9.45 1.04
C LEU A 288 11.98 10.81 0.94
N ALA A 289 12.72 11.83 0.56
CA ALA A 289 12.16 13.14 0.27
C ALA A 289 11.14 13.05 -0.88
N ALA A 290 10.08 13.85 -0.80
CA ALA A 290 8.98 13.80 -1.76
C ALA A 290 9.47 14.04 -3.21
N PRO A 291 8.96 13.27 -4.19
CA PRO A 291 9.43 13.32 -5.57
C PRO A 291 9.11 14.68 -6.20
N LEU A 292 10.04 15.22 -6.97
CA LEU A 292 9.80 16.40 -7.79
C LEU A 292 9.37 15.93 -9.18
N VAL A 293 8.23 16.43 -9.64
CA VAL A 293 7.72 16.09 -10.96
C VAL A 293 7.69 17.35 -11.81
N TYR A 294 8.21 17.23 -13.04
CA TYR A 294 8.25 18.30 -14.02
C TYR A 294 7.58 17.84 -15.32
N VAL A 295 6.81 18.72 -15.94
CA VAL A 295 6.29 18.54 -17.30
C VAL A 295 6.72 19.73 -18.14
N ASP A 296 7.40 19.46 -19.26
CA ASP A 296 7.94 20.48 -20.17
C ASP A 296 8.84 21.49 -19.44
N GLY A 297 9.56 21.03 -18.41
CA GLY A 297 10.42 21.85 -17.56
C GLY A 297 9.69 22.60 -16.43
N HIS A 298 8.37 22.59 -16.40
CA HIS A 298 7.57 23.21 -15.33
C HIS A 298 7.36 22.24 -14.17
N ARG A 299 7.66 22.68 -12.95
CA ARG A 299 7.45 21.87 -11.74
C ARG A 299 5.96 21.80 -11.41
N ILE A 300 5.43 20.58 -11.31
CA ILE A 300 3.99 20.32 -11.14
C ILE A 300 3.62 19.72 -9.78
N SER A 301 4.51 18.97 -9.12
CA SER A 301 4.22 18.41 -7.79
C SER A 301 5.48 18.14 -6.94
N GLN A 302 5.26 18.06 -5.63
CA GLN A 302 6.19 17.58 -4.61
C GLN A 302 5.41 16.73 -3.58
N ARG A 303 4.77 15.66 -4.05
CA ARG A 303 3.88 14.83 -3.22
C ARG A 303 3.99 13.36 -3.59
N TRP A 304 3.81 12.50 -2.60
CA TRP A 304 3.71 11.06 -2.78
C TRP A 304 2.29 10.63 -3.13
N GLY A 305 2.16 9.69 -4.06
CA GLY A 305 0.89 9.06 -4.43
C GLY A 305 0.67 8.97 -5.94
N THR A 306 -0.60 8.95 -6.34
CA THR A 306 -1.01 8.99 -7.75
C THR A 306 -1.50 10.38 -8.11
N VAL A 307 -0.91 10.98 -9.14
CA VAL A 307 -1.18 12.36 -9.55
C VAL A 307 -1.84 12.37 -10.92
N TRP A 308 -2.89 13.17 -11.07
CA TRP A 308 -3.47 13.56 -12.36
C TRP A 308 -2.89 14.90 -12.79
N VAL A 309 -2.31 14.90 -13.98
CA VAL A 309 -1.73 16.08 -14.63
C VAL A 309 -2.52 16.36 -15.90
N PRO A 310 -3.43 17.35 -15.87
CA PRO A 310 -4.17 17.74 -17.06
C PRO A 310 -3.23 18.41 -18.07
N LEU A 311 -3.26 17.95 -19.32
CA LEU A 311 -2.40 18.46 -20.38
C LEU A 311 -3.21 18.69 -21.65
N SER A 312 -2.82 19.71 -22.40
CA SER A 312 -3.29 19.87 -23.77
C SER A 312 -2.83 18.70 -24.65
N PRO A 313 -3.53 18.36 -25.74
CA PRO A 313 -3.04 17.36 -26.68
C PRO A 313 -1.70 17.79 -27.31
N GLY A 314 -0.73 16.87 -27.38
CA GLY A 314 0.60 17.16 -27.89
C GLY A 314 1.66 16.20 -27.36
N ARG A 315 2.92 16.50 -27.68
CA ARG A 315 4.08 15.82 -27.10
C ARG A 315 4.57 16.57 -25.89
N HIS A 316 4.73 15.85 -24.79
CA HIS A 316 5.16 16.37 -23.51
C HIS A 316 6.37 15.60 -23.02
N ARG A 317 7.30 16.30 -22.35
CA ARG A 317 8.40 15.66 -21.64
C ARG A 317 8.09 15.64 -20.16
N LEU A 318 7.85 14.44 -19.63
CA LEU A 318 7.73 14.21 -18.19
C LEU A 318 9.12 13.90 -17.61
N THR A 319 9.49 14.57 -16.52
CA THR A 319 10.69 14.27 -15.75
C THR A 319 10.32 14.07 -14.29
N VAL A 320 10.79 12.96 -13.72
CA VAL A 320 10.64 12.63 -12.29
C VAL A 320 12.00 12.63 -11.64
N VAL A 321 12.11 13.33 -10.52
CA VAL A 321 13.33 13.42 -9.72
C VAL A 321 13.05 12.93 -8.31
N LEU A 322 13.86 12.00 -7.84
CA LEU A 322 13.96 11.65 -6.43
C LEU A 322 15.17 12.39 -5.86
N PRO A 323 14.95 13.37 -4.96
CA PRO A 323 16.05 14.21 -4.50
C PRO A 323 16.97 13.54 -3.48
N GLY A 324 16.57 12.40 -2.89
CA GLY A 324 17.39 11.64 -1.94
C GLY A 324 16.61 11.28 -0.67
N PHE A 325 17.33 10.95 0.39
CA PHE A 325 16.78 10.69 1.72
C PHE A 325 16.75 11.99 2.54
N SER A 326 15.60 12.34 3.10
CA SER A 326 15.48 13.41 4.10
C SER A 326 15.54 12.82 5.49
N ASP A 327 16.42 13.34 6.36
CA ASP A 327 16.39 12.96 7.77
C ASP A 327 15.27 13.71 8.52
N PRO A 328 14.20 13.04 8.99
CA PRO A 328 13.11 13.68 9.74
C PRO A 328 13.49 14.40 11.02
N LEU A 329 14.69 14.16 11.55
CA LEU A 329 15.12 14.72 12.84
C LEU A 329 15.57 16.18 12.73
N PHE A 330 15.66 16.75 11.53
CA PHE A 330 15.98 18.15 11.30
C PHE A 330 14.74 18.90 10.79
N ASP A 331 14.63 20.20 11.10
CA ASP A 331 13.47 21.03 10.74
C ASP A 331 13.41 21.37 9.23
N ASP A 332 14.53 21.27 8.51
CA ASP A 332 14.61 21.40 7.04
C ASP A 332 15.78 20.57 6.49
N PRO A 333 15.66 19.23 6.49
CA PRO A 333 16.72 18.36 6.04
C PRO A 333 16.84 18.48 4.53
N GLU A 334 17.89 19.15 4.06
CA GLU A 334 18.28 19.02 2.66
C GLU A 334 18.41 17.51 2.34
N PRO A 335 17.74 17.00 1.29
CA PRO A 335 17.83 15.60 0.94
C PRO A 335 19.29 15.19 0.72
N VAL A 336 19.72 14.14 1.42
CA VAL A 336 21.07 13.58 1.35
C VAL A 336 21.09 12.38 0.40
N GLY A 337 22.21 12.23 -0.28
CA GLY A 337 22.48 11.11 -1.17
C GLY A 337 22.12 11.38 -2.64
N PRO A 338 22.19 10.33 -3.46
CA PRO A 338 22.17 10.44 -4.90
C PRO A 338 20.79 10.85 -5.40
N ARG A 339 20.78 11.93 -6.17
CA ARG A 339 19.62 12.36 -6.94
C ARG A 339 19.39 11.37 -8.09
N ALA A 340 18.25 10.69 -8.10
CA ALA A 340 17.82 9.86 -9.22
C ALA A 340 16.85 10.64 -10.10
N GLU A 341 17.07 10.65 -11.41
CA GLU A 341 16.25 11.37 -12.38
C GLU A 341 15.95 10.50 -13.59
N GLU A 342 14.69 10.50 -14.02
CA GLU A 342 14.24 9.81 -15.22
C GLU A 342 13.31 10.71 -16.02
N SER A 343 13.44 10.65 -17.35
CA SER A 343 12.62 11.42 -18.28
C SER A 343 11.97 10.52 -19.32
N LEU A 344 10.73 10.83 -19.69
CA LEU A 344 9.98 10.12 -20.73
C LEU A 344 9.25 11.14 -21.61
N GLU A 345 9.36 10.99 -22.92
CA GLU A 345 8.50 11.70 -23.86
C GLU A 345 7.18 10.94 -24.01
N VAL A 346 6.07 11.68 -23.92
CA VAL A 346 4.72 11.12 -23.92
C VAL A 346 3.87 11.89 -24.92
N GLU A 347 3.16 11.17 -25.77
CA GLU A 347 2.20 11.75 -26.71
C GLU A 347 0.78 11.65 -26.12
N VAL A 348 0.20 12.80 -25.82
CA VAL A 348 -1.15 12.92 -25.27
C VAL A 348 -2.10 13.30 -26.39
N ALA A 349 -3.07 12.45 -26.70
CA ALA A 349 -4.10 12.74 -27.69
C ALA A 349 -5.35 13.35 -27.05
N LEU A 350 -6.22 13.96 -27.87
CA LEU A 350 -7.50 14.48 -27.43
C LEU A 350 -8.37 13.37 -26.80
N ALA A 351 -9.05 13.66 -25.69
CA ALA A 351 -9.90 12.70 -24.97
C ALA A 351 -9.11 11.47 -24.47
N THR A 352 -7.79 11.60 -24.24
CA THR A 352 -6.97 10.48 -23.76
C THR A 352 -6.22 10.77 -22.47
N VAL A 353 -6.07 9.71 -21.69
CA VAL A 353 -5.28 9.66 -20.48
C VAL A 353 -4.16 8.66 -20.69
N VAL A 354 -2.92 9.11 -20.55
CA VAL A 354 -1.76 8.22 -20.54
C VAL A 354 -1.44 7.83 -19.11
N ARG A 355 -1.40 6.52 -18.83
CA ARG A 355 -1.03 6.01 -17.50
C ARG A 355 0.45 5.73 -17.46
N LEU A 356 1.13 6.35 -16.51
CA LEU A 356 2.56 6.21 -16.28
C LEU A 356 2.82 5.71 -14.87
N ARG A 357 3.94 5.00 -14.72
CA ARG A 357 4.44 4.56 -13.43
C ARG A 357 5.91 4.92 -13.28
N ALA A 358 6.21 5.60 -12.18
CA ALA A 358 7.55 5.81 -11.69
C ALA A 358 7.82 4.79 -10.59
N GLU A 359 8.72 3.84 -10.84
CA GLU A 359 9.13 2.82 -9.89
C GLU A 359 10.49 3.16 -9.30
N TYR A 360 10.56 3.36 -7.98
CA TYR A 360 11.80 3.64 -7.27
C TYR A 360 12.37 2.41 -6.59
N ASN A 361 13.65 2.16 -6.78
CA ASN A 361 14.36 1.04 -6.19
C ASN A 361 15.05 1.49 -4.90
N VAL A 362 14.34 1.33 -3.78
CA VAL A 362 14.80 1.81 -2.48
C VAL A 362 16.13 1.19 -2.03
N ILE A 363 16.42 -0.05 -2.43
CA ILE A 363 17.69 -0.70 -2.12
C ILE A 363 18.84 -0.06 -2.91
N ALA A 364 18.65 0.23 -4.19
CA ALA A 364 19.67 0.91 -5.00
C ALA A 364 19.91 2.34 -4.52
N LEU A 365 18.85 3.06 -4.14
CA LEU A 365 18.96 4.39 -3.53
C LEU A 365 19.74 4.35 -2.22
N ALA A 366 19.34 3.48 -1.28
CA ALA A 366 19.98 3.37 0.04
C ALA A 366 21.45 2.90 -0.05
N ARG A 367 21.76 1.99 -0.99
CA ARG A 367 23.13 1.54 -1.24
C ARG A 367 24.02 2.65 -1.76
N SER A 368 23.49 3.47 -2.66
CA SER A 368 24.24 4.57 -3.24
C SER A 368 24.39 5.72 -2.23
N LEU A 369 23.38 5.97 -1.38
CA LEU A 369 23.53 6.79 -0.17
C LEU A 369 24.66 6.25 0.71
N ALA A 370 24.64 4.98 1.08
CA ALA A 370 25.65 4.39 1.95
C ALA A 370 27.07 4.35 1.34
N SER A 371 27.21 4.41 0.01
CA SER A 371 28.52 4.51 -0.64
C SER A 371 29.07 5.94 -0.65
N GLU A 372 28.21 6.95 -0.74
CA GLU A 372 28.59 8.37 -0.74
C GLU A 372 28.72 8.92 0.69
N HIS A 373 27.85 8.46 1.57
CA HIS A 373 27.67 8.88 2.97
C HIS A 373 27.55 7.64 3.88
N PRO A 374 28.66 6.92 4.16
CA PRO A 374 28.63 5.69 4.96
C PRO A 374 28.01 5.85 6.36
N GLU A 375 28.18 7.01 6.97
CA GLU A 375 27.59 7.39 8.26
C GLU A 375 26.06 7.53 8.21
N SER A 376 25.50 7.79 7.03
CA SER A 376 24.06 7.91 6.78
C SER A 376 23.46 6.59 6.30
N LYS A 377 24.17 5.47 6.45
CA LYS A 377 23.70 4.16 6.01
C LYS A 377 22.45 3.74 6.81
N PRO A 378 21.32 3.46 6.14
CA PRO A 378 20.12 2.97 6.80
C PRO A 378 20.34 1.72 7.65
N LEU A 379 19.75 1.68 8.84
CA LEU A 379 19.81 0.54 9.75
C LEU A 379 19.23 -0.72 9.10
N TRP A 380 18.09 -0.61 8.40
CA TRP A 380 17.54 -1.77 7.68
C TRP A 380 18.47 -2.29 6.59
N LEU A 381 19.25 -1.42 5.94
CA LEU A 381 20.20 -1.87 4.93
C LEU A 381 21.34 -2.67 5.58
N SER A 382 21.79 -2.25 6.77
CA SER A 382 22.78 -3.00 7.57
C SER A 382 22.23 -4.36 8.02
N VAL A 383 20.97 -4.44 8.44
CA VAL A 383 20.31 -5.71 8.78
C VAL A 383 20.25 -6.65 7.57
N LEU A 384 19.88 -6.14 6.39
CA LEU A 384 19.85 -6.95 5.17
C LEU A 384 21.23 -7.49 4.78
N ASP A 385 22.30 -6.75 5.06
CA ASP A 385 23.68 -7.19 4.83
C ASP A 385 24.05 -8.37 5.73
N VAL A 386 23.75 -8.25 7.03
CA VAL A 386 24.07 -9.27 8.04
C VAL A 386 23.24 -10.53 7.85
N ALA A 387 21.95 -10.40 7.50
CA ALA A 387 21.03 -11.52 7.33
C ALA A 387 21.35 -12.42 6.11
N GLY A 388 22.55 -12.34 5.53
CA GLY A 388 23.00 -13.21 4.43
C GLY A 388 22.38 -12.89 3.07
N HIS A 389 21.72 -11.73 2.93
CA HIS A 389 21.08 -11.31 1.67
C HIS A 389 22.00 -10.45 0.78
N ALA A 390 23.27 -10.24 1.19
CA ALA A 390 24.23 -9.37 0.52
C ALA A 390 24.37 -9.60 -0.99
N GLY A 391 24.32 -10.85 -1.46
CA GLY A 391 24.38 -11.16 -2.91
C GLY A 391 23.15 -10.68 -3.68
N HIS A 392 21.95 -10.89 -3.13
CA HIS A 392 20.69 -10.49 -3.76
C HIS A 392 20.39 -8.99 -3.64
N THR A 393 20.82 -8.35 -2.55
CA THR A 393 20.76 -6.89 -2.42
C THR A 393 21.76 -6.22 -3.36
N SER A 394 22.92 -6.83 -3.61
CA SER A 394 23.88 -6.36 -4.61
C SER A 394 23.33 -6.44 -6.03
N ASP A 395 22.59 -7.49 -6.39
CA ASP A 395 21.93 -7.58 -7.69
C ASP A 395 20.85 -6.50 -7.88
N GLN A 396 20.06 -6.22 -6.84
CA GLN A 396 19.09 -5.13 -6.88
C GLN A 396 19.75 -3.75 -6.93
N ALA A 397 20.89 -3.57 -6.24
CA ALA A 397 21.63 -2.32 -6.25
C ALA A 397 22.17 -1.94 -7.64
N ARG A 398 22.38 -2.93 -8.52
CA ARG A 398 22.81 -2.72 -9.92
C ARG A 398 21.68 -2.30 -10.85
N ARG A 399 20.42 -2.41 -10.41
CA ARG A 399 19.27 -1.96 -11.21
C ARG A 399 19.11 -0.44 -11.09
N PRO A 400 18.46 0.20 -12.07
CA PRO A 400 18.20 1.65 -12.00
C PRO A 400 17.52 2.03 -10.69
N GLN A 401 17.92 3.18 -10.14
CA GLN A 401 17.37 3.74 -8.91
C GLN A 401 15.93 4.22 -9.09
N LEU A 402 15.61 4.69 -10.29
CA LEU A 402 14.29 5.13 -10.71
C LEU A 402 14.05 4.57 -12.12
N THR A 403 12.82 4.18 -12.41
CA THR A 403 12.40 3.89 -13.78
C THR A 403 11.05 4.54 -14.04
N LEU A 404 10.88 5.13 -15.21
CA LEU A 404 9.61 5.73 -15.65
C LEU A 404 9.09 4.96 -16.85
N ARG A 405 7.85 4.48 -16.78
CA ARG A 405 7.27 3.59 -17.81
C ARG A 405 5.84 3.96 -18.13
N GLU A 406 5.49 3.85 -19.40
CA GLU A 406 4.11 3.88 -19.87
C GLU A 406 3.43 2.53 -19.63
N LEU A 407 2.24 2.57 -19.02
CA LEU A 407 1.41 1.39 -18.74
C LEU A 407 0.31 1.21 -19.79
N GLY A 408 -0.09 2.29 -20.46
CA GLY A 408 -1.09 2.28 -21.52
C GLY A 408 -1.85 3.60 -21.65
N VAL A 409 -2.71 3.65 -22.66
CA VAL A 409 -3.53 4.81 -23.02
C VAL A 409 -5.00 4.45 -22.92
N GLU A 410 -5.77 5.29 -22.22
CA GLU A 410 -7.22 5.13 -22.05
C GLU A 410 -7.95 6.32 -22.67
N ARG A 411 -9.08 6.07 -23.34
CA ARG A 411 -9.98 7.16 -23.74
C ARG A 411 -10.84 7.59 -22.56
N VAL A 412 -10.83 8.88 -22.25
CA VAL A 412 -11.68 9.47 -21.22
C VAL A 412 -13.13 9.39 -21.67
N ARG A 413 -13.92 8.62 -20.94
CA ARG A 413 -15.39 8.73 -21.00
C ARG A 413 -15.84 9.57 -19.80
N PRO A 414 -16.91 10.37 -19.92
CA PRO A 414 -17.52 11.02 -18.77
C PRO A 414 -17.79 9.99 -17.66
N GLY A 415 -17.31 10.27 -16.43
CA GLY A 415 -17.46 9.37 -15.28
C GLY A 415 -16.43 8.24 -15.18
N THR A 416 -15.36 8.24 -15.99
CA THR A 416 -14.26 7.26 -15.85
C THR A 416 -13.60 7.42 -14.49
N ARG A 417 -13.54 6.33 -13.71
CA ARG A 417 -12.88 6.30 -12.41
C ARG A 417 -11.50 5.68 -12.50
N LEU A 418 -10.65 6.05 -11.56
CA LEU A 418 -9.30 5.52 -11.48
C LEU A 418 -9.32 4.04 -11.06
N LEU A 419 -9.12 3.13 -12.02
CA LEU A 419 -8.71 1.75 -11.75
C LEU A 419 -7.25 1.79 -11.26
N THR A 420 -6.94 1.42 -10.00
CA THR A 420 -5.53 1.30 -9.52
C THR A 420 -5.28 0.08 -8.68
#